data_AF-A0A441VZG0-F1
#
_entry.id   AF-A0A441VZG0-F1
#
_cell.length_a   1.000
_cell.length_b   1.000
_cell.length_c   1.000
_cell.angle_alpha   90.00
_cell.angle_beta   90.00
_cell.angle_gamma   90.00
#
_symmetry.space_group_name_H-M   'P 1'
#
loop_
_entity.id
_entity.type
_entity.pdbx_description
1 polymer ?
#
loop_
_entity_poly.entity_id
_entity_poly.type
_entity_poly.pdbx_seq_one_letter_code
_entity_poly.pdbx_strand_id
1 'polypeptide(L)'
;MDGKEPGTTNVFVERLWRTIKYEEVYLHAYTSVPEARTAIARYLIFYDTGRPHSSLDRKTPDQAYSQHAEANLRISQEPSGSMGTGLRE
;
A
#
# COMPACT_ATOMS: atom_id res chain seq x y z
N MET A 1 -22.71 -3.47 12.48
CA MET A 1 -22.58 -3.58 11.02
C MET A 1 -21.82 -2.36 10.52
N ASP A 2 -20.73 -2.67 9.82
CA ASP A 2 -19.95 -1.89 8.84
C ASP A 2 -19.20 -0.64 9.30
N GLY A 3 -18.04 -0.89 9.91
CA GLY A 3 -16.93 0.05 10.08
C GLY A 3 -16.22 0.36 8.77
N LYS A 4 -16.82 1.23 7.96
CA LYS A 4 -16.22 1.73 6.72
C LYS A 4 -15.85 3.20 6.88
N GLU A 5 -14.61 3.45 7.31
CA GLU A 5 -13.98 4.78 7.30
C GLU A 5 -13.87 5.27 5.83
N PRO A 6 -14.70 6.22 5.34
CA PRO A 6 -14.83 6.52 3.91
C PRO A 6 -14.02 7.75 3.48
N GLY A 7 -12.79 7.91 4.01
CA GLY A 7 -11.96 9.11 3.73
C GLY A 7 -10.58 8.85 3.13
N THR A 8 -9.94 7.73 3.47
CA THR A 8 -8.50 7.54 3.20
C THR A 8 -8.20 6.98 1.81
N THR A 9 -9.11 6.16 1.26
CA THR A 9 -8.90 5.51 -0.04
C THR A 9 -8.90 6.52 -1.19
N ASN A 10 -9.81 7.49 -1.18
CA ASN A 10 -9.91 8.47 -2.27
C ASN A 10 -8.67 9.37 -2.35
N VAL A 11 -8.20 9.91 -1.21
CA VAL A 11 -6.98 10.75 -1.18
C VAL A 11 -5.75 9.97 -1.64
N PHE A 12 -5.64 8.68 -1.29
CA PHE A 12 -4.54 7.84 -1.75
C PHE A 12 -4.59 7.61 -3.26
N VAL A 13 -5.76 7.26 -3.80
CA VAL A 13 -5.99 7.06 -5.23
C VAL A 13 -5.71 8.35 -6.01
N GLU A 14 -6.13 9.51 -5.50
CA GLU A 14 -5.84 10.82 -6.11
C GLU A 14 -4.34 11.12 -6.15
N ARG A 15 -3.61 10.85 -5.07
CA ARG A 15 -2.15 11.03 -5.01
C ARG A 15 -1.41 10.10 -5.97
N LEU A 16 -1.85 8.85 -6.05
CA LEU A 16 -1.31 7.87 -7.01
C LEU A 16 -1.51 8.36 -8.45
N TRP A 17 -2.73 8.75 -8.80
CA TRP A 17 -3.04 9.27 -10.14
C TRP A 17 -2.30 10.56 -10.47
N ARG A 18 -2.11 11.45 -9.50
CA ARG A 18 -1.26 12.62 -9.71
C ARG A 18 0.16 12.19 -10.07
N THR A 19 0.76 11.27 -9.32
CA THR A 19 2.12 10.80 -9.59
C THR A 19 2.26 10.17 -10.98
N ILE A 20 1.35 9.24 -11.34
CA ILE A 20 1.34 8.60 -12.66
C ILE A 20 1.23 9.63 -13.80
N LYS A 21 0.38 10.64 -13.64
CA LYS A 21 0.23 11.66 -14.68
C LYS A 21 1.51 12.45 -14.91
N TYR A 22 2.18 12.88 -13.84
CA TYR A 22 3.37 13.73 -13.97
C TYR A 22 4.64 12.98 -14.31
N GLU A 23 4.82 11.75 -13.83
CA GLU A 23 6.05 10.98 -14.01
C GLU A 23 6.01 10.06 -15.23
N GLU A 24 4.83 9.72 -15.75
CA GLU A 24 4.67 8.81 -16.89
C GLU A 24 3.83 9.49 -18.00
N VAL A 25 2.54 9.79 -17.76
CA VAL A 25 1.63 10.16 -18.87
C VAL A 25 2.01 11.49 -19.56
N TYR A 26 2.37 12.53 -18.80
CA TYR A 26 2.67 13.86 -19.37
C TYR A 26 4.06 13.95 -20.01
N LEU A 27 4.95 13.00 -19.73
CA LEU A 27 6.30 12.97 -20.30
C LEU A 27 6.37 12.16 -21.60
N HIS A 28 5.35 11.36 -21.89
CA HIS A 28 5.36 10.43 -23.01
C HIS A 28 4.31 10.79 -24.07
N ALA A 29 4.73 10.78 -25.33
CA ALA A 29 3.86 10.92 -26.49
C ALA A 29 3.52 9.53 -27.03
N TYR A 30 2.52 8.87 -26.43
CA TYR A 30 2.08 7.55 -26.91
C TYR A 30 1.45 7.66 -28.30
N THR A 31 1.84 6.74 -29.18
CA THR A 31 1.32 6.65 -30.55
C THR A 31 -0.01 5.89 -30.58
N SER A 32 -0.27 5.05 -29.56
CA SER A 32 -1.50 4.26 -29.48
C SER A 32 -1.93 3.94 -28.05
N VAL A 33 -3.20 3.58 -27.87
CA VAL A 33 -3.75 3.16 -26.57
C VAL A 33 -3.08 1.87 -26.04
N PRO A 34 -2.81 0.82 -26.85
CA PRO A 34 -2.11 -0.37 -26.36
C PRO A 34 -0.70 -0.07 -25.84
N GLU A 35 0.02 0.84 -26.50
CA GLU A 35 1.32 1.31 -26.06
C GLU A 35 1.23 2.02 -24.70
N ALA A 36 0.32 2.99 -24.56
CA ALA A 36 0.07 3.68 -23.31
C ALA A 36 -0.27 2.71 -22.17
N ARG A 37 -1.15 1.73 -22.42
CA ARG A 37 -1.52 0.70 -21.42
C ARG A 37 -0.31 -0.10 -20.96
N THR A 38 0.56 -0.49 -21.89
CA THR A 38 1.76 -1.28 -21.57
C THR A 38 2.76 -0.45 -20.77
N ALA A 39 2.97 0.81 -21.16
CA ALA A 39 3.87 1.73 -20.47
C ALA A 39 3.39 2.03 -19.04
N ILE A 40 2.12 2.38 -18.87
CA ILE A 40 1.50 2.62 -17.56
C ILE A 40 1.57 1.35 -16.69
N ALA A 41 1.31 0.16 -17.24
CA ALA A 41 1.41 -1.09 -16.49
C ALA A 41 2.84 -1.34 -15.96
N ARG A 42 3.87 -1.09 -16.78
CA ARG A 42 5.28 -1.16 -16.34
C ARG A 42 5.58 -0.14 -15.26
N TYR A 43 5.11 1.09 -15.41
CA TYR A 43 5.28 2.14 -14.42
C TYR A 43 4.65 1.77 -13.07
N LEU A 44 3.45 1.17 -13.09
CA LEU A 44 2.78 0.70 -11.87
C LEU A 44 3.57 -0.39 -11.15
N ILE A 45 4.14 -1.36 -11.89
CA ILE A 45 5.01 -2.39 -11.30
C ILE A 45 6.24 -1.75 -10.65
N PHE A 46 6.88 -0.78 -11.32
CA PHE A 46 8.00 -0.04 -10.75
C PHE A 46 7.60 0.75 -9.49
N TYR A 47 6.46 1.43 -9.53
CA TYR A 47 5.96 2.21 -8.40
C TYR A 47 5.72 1.32 -7.16
N ASP A 48 5.18 0.12 -7.37
CA ASP A 48 4.81 -0.82 -6.30
C ASP A 48 6.03 -1.56 -5.71
N THR A 49 6.99 -1.93 -6.55
CA THR A 49 8.09 -2.84 -6.18
C THR A 49 9.46 -2.15 -6.05
N GLY A 50 9.65 -1.02 -6.73
CA GLY A 50 10.98 -0.42 -6.92
C GLY A 50 11.18 0.93 -6.25
N ARG A 51 10.10 1.64 -5.87
CA ARG A 51 10.16 3.02 -5.36
C ARG A 51 9.97 3.10 -3.85
N PRO A 52 11.01 3.48 -3.07
CA PRO A 52 10.86 3.85 -1.67
C PRO A 52 9.99 5.10 -1.50
N HIS A 53 9.00 5.05 -0.61
CA HIS A 53 8.15 6.20 -0.31
C HIS A 53 8.44 6.74 1.09
N SER A 54 8.67 8.05 1.21
CA SER A 54 8.93 8.70 2.51
C SER A 54 7.75 8.55 3.48
N SER A 55 6.52 8.54 2.97
CA SER A 55 5.32 8.26 3.77
C SER A 55 5.18 6.81 4.24
N LEU A 56 6.02 5.90 3.73
CA LEU A 56 6.06 4.48 4.08
C LEU A 56 7.40 4.12 4.73
N ASP A 57 8.03 5.06 5.46
CA ASP A 57 9.34 4.86 6.10
C ASP A 57 10.43 4.39 5.13
N ARG A 58 10.41 4.93 3.90
CA ARG A 58 11.31 4.54 2.80
C ARG A 58 11.17 3.08 2.36
N LYS A 59 9.99 2.48 2.56
CA LYS A 59 9.63 1.18 2.00
C LYS A 59 8.85 1.36 0.70
N THR A 60 8.82 0.30 -0.10
CA THR A 60 7.92 0.21 -1.24
C THR A 60 6.50 -0.12 -0.78
N PRO A 61 5.46 0.19 -1.57
CA PRO A 61 4.09 -0.20 -1.24
C PRO A 61 3.94 -1.71 -1.01
N ASP A 62 4.56 -2.53 -1.85
CA ASP A 62 4.59 -4.00 -1.70
C ASP A 62 5.17 -4.44 -0.34
N GLN A 63 6.30 -3.85 0.07
CA GLN A 63 6.93 -4.14 1.36
C GLN A 63 6.05 -3.70 2.54
N ALA A 64 5.44 -2.51 2.46
CA ALA A 64 4.58 -1.99 3.51
C ALA A 64 3.31 -2.84 3.67
N TYR A 65 2.70 -3.26 2.55
CA TYR A 65 1.53 -4.12 2.56
C TYR A 65 1.84 -5.52 3.10
N SER A 66 2.95 -6.12 2.66
CA SER A 66 3.39 -7.44 3.14
C SER A 66 3.64 -7.44 4.65
N GLN A 67 4.30 -6.42 5.19
CA GLN A 67 4.53 -6.27 6.63
C GLN A 67 3.24 -6.08 7.41
N HIS A 68 2.30 -5.30 6.88
CA HIS A 68 0.99 -5.12 7.49
C HIS A 68 0.17 -6.42 7.50
N ALA A 69 0.21 -7.18 6.41
CA ALA A 69 -0.43 -8.49 6.33
C ALA A 69 0.16 -9.48 7.35
N GLU A 70 1.48 -9.53 7.48
CA GLU A 70 2.15 -10.32 8.51
C GLU A 70 1.78 -9.90 9.94
N ALA A 71 1.75 -8.59 10.21
CA ALA A 71 1.38 -8.07 11.53
C ALA A 71 -0.05 -8.47 11.92
N ASN A 72 -1.00 -8.41 10.98
CA ASN A 72 -2.38 -8.83 11.21
C ASN A 72 -2.50 -10.34 11.47
N LEU A 73 -1.68 -11.15 10.78
CA LEU A 73 -1.61 -12.59 11.02
C LEU A 73 -1.05 -12.91 12.42
N ARG A 74 -0.01 -12.20 12.86
CA ARG A 74 0.58 -12.36 14.20
C ARG A 74 -0.41 -11.99 15.31
N ILE A 75 -1.12 -10.87 15.18
CA ILE A 75 -2.16 -10.45 16.13
C ILE A 75 -3.27 -11.52 16.27
N SER A 76 -3.57 -12.23 15.19
CA SER A 76 -4.59 -13.30 15.20
C SER A 76 -4.10 -14.62 15.80
N GLN A 77 -2.79 -14.77 16.06
CA GLN A 77 -2.18 -15.98 16.64
C GLN A 77 -1.74 -15.84 18.10
N GLU A 78 -1.83 -14.64 18.69
CA GLU A 78 -1.60 -14.43 20.12
C GLU A 78 -2.76 -15.05 20.92
N PRO A 79 -2.51 -16.03 21.82
CA PRO A 79 -3.57 -16.60 22.64
C PRO A 79 -4.04 -15.55 23.66
N SER A 80 -5.35 -15.30 23.69
CA SER A 80 -5.96 -14.41 24.67
C SER A 80 -5.68 -14.91 26.10
N GLY A 81 -4.78 -14.23 26.78
CA GLY A 81 -4.67 -14.18 28.25
C GLY A 81 -4.53 -15.52 28.98
N SER A 82 -3.28 -15.95 29.23
CA SER A 82 -2.98 -16.48 30.56
C SER A 82 -2.80 -15.27 31.48
N MET A 83 -3.92 -14.76 32.01
CA MET A 83 -3.90 -13.88 33.17
C MET A 83 -3.36 -14.70 34.34
N GLY A 84 -2.06 -14.53 34.60
CA GLY A 84 -1.44 -15.03 35.82
C GLY A 84 -2.14 -14.41 37.01
N THR A 85 -3.05 -15.15 37.63
CA THR A 85 -3.52 -14.86 38.98
C THR A 85 -2.36 -15.15 39.92
N GLY A 86 -1.49 -14.16 40.08
CA GLY A 86 -0.65 -14.01 41.25
C GLY A 86 -1.57 -13.75 42.44
N LEU A 87 -2.09 -14.83 43.04
CA LEU A 87 -2.67 -14.76 44.37
C LEU A 87 -1.52 -14.54 45.35
N ARG A 88 -1.57 -13.35 45.92
CA ARG A 88 -0.93 -12.93 47.15
C ARG A 88 -1.42 -13.81 48.30
N GLU A 89 -0.48 -14.11 49.19
CA GLU A 89 -0.57 -14.79 50.51
C GLU A 89 -0.35 -16.31 50.51
#